data_AF-A0A6B2CMW1-F1
#
_entry.id   AF-A0A6B2CMW1-F1
#
_cell.length_a   1.000
_cell.length_b   1.000
_cell.length_c   1.000
_cell.angle_alpha   90.00
_cell.angle_beta   90.00
_cell.angle_gamma   90.00
#
_symmetry.space_group_name_H-M   'P 1'
#
loop_
_entity.id
_entity.type
_entity.pdbx_description
1 polymer ?
#
loop_
_entity_poly.entity_id
_entity_poly.type
_entity_poly.pdbx_seq_one_letter_code
_entity_poly.pdbx_strand_id
1 'polypeptide(L)'
;MGNVEVERDKSAEESYVPVEDLTYVLPEPMRDPAFIDRVHGVIPGWELPKIKISKVHLAKGYGIASDYFSEALHSMRKVSLASEVGKHVEFSSEFKIRDEKALKRIMSGLIKLLFPDEQFDNSELKQVAELALEYRQRVRDWLHKLSPGEFPPERLSVKVRG
;
A
#
# COMPACT_ATOMS: atom_id res chain seq x y z
N MET A 1 -3.75 17.15 14.72
CA MET A 1 -3.44 15.70 14.67
C MET A 1 -3.97 15.10 15.95
N GLY A 2 -5.13 14.44 15.89
CA GLY A 2 -5.73 13.78 17.04
C GLY A 2 -5.05 12.43 17.21
N ASN A 3 -4.39 12.23 18.36
CA ASN A 3 -3.97 10.89 18.76
C ASN A 3 -5.23 10.09 19.08
N VAL A 4 -5.31 8.86 18.56
CA VAL A 4 -6.39 7.92 18.86
C VAL A 4 -6.19 7.44 20.30
N GLU A 5 -7.10 7.79 21.21
CA GLU A 5 -7.15 7.19 22.54
C GLU A 5 -7.78 5.80 22.42
N VAL A 6 -7.07 4.79 22.93
CA VAL A 6 -7.48 3.38 22.88
C VAL A 6 -8.42 3.13 24.07
N GLU A 7 -9.64 2.64 23.80
CA GLU A 7 -10.55 2.18 24.85
C GLU A 7 -9.89 1.06 25.67
N ARG A 8 -9.84 1.28 26.98
CA ARG A 8 -9.36 0.29 27.95
C ARG A 8 -10.47 -0.71 28.23
N ASP A 9 -10.33 -1.93 27.72
CA ASP A 9 -11.18 -3.03 28.15
C ASP A 9 -10.71 -3.56 29.52
N LYS A 10 -11.65 -3.79 30.45
CA LYS A 10 -11.38 -4.00 31.90
C LYS A 10 -11.35 -5.46 32.34
N SER A 11 -11.28 -6.42 31.42
CA SER A 11 -11.58 -7.82 31.74
C SER A 11 -10.58 -8.89 31.27
N ALA A 12 -9.33 -8.55 30.96
CA ALA A 12 -8.30 -9.56 30.71
C ALA A 12 -6.94 -9.16 31.30
N GLU A 13 -6.40 -10.04 32.14
CA GLU A 13 -5.03 -9.99 32.65
C GLU A 13 -4.02 -9.90 31.49
N GLU A 14 -3.20 -8.86 31.54
CA GLU A 14 -1.90 -8.67 30.89
C GLU A 14 -1.59 -9.54 29.66
N SER A 15 -2.26 -9.25 28.55
CA SER A 15 -1.70 -9.51 27.22
C SER A 15 -1.63 -8.19 26.46
N TYR A 16 -0.53 -7.48 26.67
CA TYR A 16 -0.18 -6.29 25.90
C TYR A 16 0.15 -6.73 24.47
N VAL A 17 -0.85 -6.81 23.60
CA VAL A 17 -0.62 -6.95 22.16
C VAL A 17 -0.21 -5.56 21.67
N PRO A 18 1.01 -5.38 21.12
CA PRO A 18 1.50 -4.06 20.73
C PRO A 18 0.52 -3.36 19.77
N VAL A 19 0.50 -2.02 19.82
CA VAL A 19 -0.28 -1.07 18.98
C VAL A 19 0.05 -1.18 17.47
N GLU A 20 0.76 -2.23 17.07
CA GLU A 20 1.22 -2.51 15.71
C GLU A 20 0.13 -3.15 14.82
N ASP A 21 -1.01 -3.52 15.39
CA ASP A 21 -2.09 -4.15 14.65
C ASP A 21 -3.16 -3.12 14.25
N LEU A 22 -3.26 -2.85 12.94
CA LEU A 22 -4.20 -1.88 12.35
C LEU A 22 -5.66 -2.17 12.76
N THR A 23 -5.94 -3.43 13.10
CA THR A 23 -7.23 -3.91 13.58
C THR A 23 -7.72 -3.11 14.78
N TYR A 24 -6.85 -2.73 15.74
CA TYR A 24 -7.27 -1.95 16.91
C TYR A 24 -7.56 -0.47 16.61
N VAL A 25 -6.98 0.07 15.53
CA VAL A 25 -7.25 1.44 15.06
C VAL A 25 -8.59 1.52 14.34
N LEU A 26 -9.03 0.43 13.73
CA LEU A 26 -10.31 0.37 13.04
C LEU A 26 -11.46 0.08 14.02
N PRO A 27 -12.63 0.72 13.85
CA PRO A 27 -13.85 0.36 14.57
C PRO A 27 -14.17 -1.12 14.39
N GLU A 28 -14.74 -1.77 15.41
CA GLU A 28 -15.13 -3.19 15.39
C GLU A 28 -15.87 -3.63 14.11
N PRO A 29 -16.86 -2.87 13.60
CA PRO A 29 -17.56 -3.23 12.36
C PRO A 29 -16.68 -3.26 11.11
N MET A 30 -15.52 -2.61 11.14
CA MET A 30 -14.56 -2.53 10.03
C MET A 30 -13.44 -3.58 10.15
N ARG A 31 -13.41 -4.38 11.22
CA ARG A 31 -12.46 -5.50 11.44
C ARG A 31 -12.92 -6.79 10.73
N ASP A 32 -13.60 -6.65 9.60
CA ASP A 32 -14.10 -7.77 8.80
C ASP A 32 -13.04 -8.20 7.77
N PRO A 33 -12.61 -9.48 7.74
CA PRO A 33 -11.70 -10.01 6.72
C PRO A 33 -12.14 -9.67 5.29
N ALA A 34 -13.45 -9.70 5.00
CA ALA A 34 -13.93 -9.40 3.66
C ALA A 34 -13.78 -7.90 3.31
N PHE A 35 -13.80 -7.00 4.29
CA PHE A 35 -13.45 -5.60 4.09
C PHE A 35 -11.96 -5.42 3.83
N ILE A 36 -11.11 -5.99 4.69
CA ILE A 36 -9.65 -5.85 4.61
C ILE A 36 -9.11 -6.41 3.30
N ASP A 37 -9.65 -7.52 2.80
CA ASP A 37 -9.19 -8.11 1.54
C ASP A 37 -9.45 -7.22 0.31
N ARG A 38 -10.41 -6.29 0.39
CA ARG A 38 -10.66 -5.27 -0.64
C ARG A 38 -9.66 -4.09 -0.58
N VAL A 39 -8.89 -3.97 0.49
CA VAL A 39 -7.81 -2.98 0.59
C VAL A 39 -6.63 -3.45 -0.27
N HIS A 40 -6.26 -2.67 -1.28
CA HIS A 40 -5.20 -3.11 -2.21
C HIS A 40 -3.82 -3.11 -1.54
N GLY A 41 -3.52 -2.14 -0.67
CA GLY A 41 -2.25 -2.09 0.06
C GLY A 41 -2.26 -0.97 1.09
N VAL A 42 -1.29 -1.01 2.02
CA VAL A 42 -1.11 0.02 3.04
C VAL A 42 0.31 0.56 3.01
N ILE A 43 0.40 1.90 3.06
CA ILE A 43 1.66 2.62 3.13
C ILE A 43 2.06 2.73 4.61
N PRO A 44 3.22 2.19 5.01
CA PRO A 44 3.71 2.26 6.38
C PRO A 44 4.18 3.68 6.71
N GLY A 45 3.28 4.51 7.23
CA GLY A 45 3.59 5.92 7.56
C GLY A 45 4.70 6.09 8.60
N TRP A 46 4.99 5.04 9.40
CA TRP A 46 6.07 5.03 10.39
C TRP A 46 7.46 4.85 9.79
N GLU A 47 7.58 4.31 8.58
CA GLU A 47 8.85 4.18 7.86
C GLU A 47 9.25 5.50 7.17
N LEU A 48 8.30 6.41 7.00
CA LEU A 48 8.56 7.71 6.37
C LEU A 48 9.47 8.57 7.26
N PRO A 49 10.55 9.14 6.71
CA PRO A 49 11.46 9.97 7.48
C PRO A 49 10.74 11.22 7.99
N LYS A 50 10.95 11.55 9.26
CA LYS A 50 10.41 12.79 9.84
C LYS A 50 11.02 14.00 9.14
N ILE A 51 10.18 14.92 8.69
CA ILE A 51 10.58 16.22 8.13
C ILE A 51 11.23 17.06 9.24
N LYS A 52 12.56 16.92 9.41
CA LYS A 52 13.31 17.61 10.50
C LYS A 52 14.11 18.81 10.00
N ILE A 53 14.80 18.66 8.88
CA ILE A 53 15.72 19.68 8.36
C ILE A 53 15.03 20.48 7.25
N SER A 54 14.62 21.71 7.56
CA SER A 54 13.99 22.63 6.60
C SER A 54 14.85 22.88 5.37
N LYS A 55 16.18 22.86 5.51
CA LYS A 55 17.15 23.02 4.41
C LYS A 55 17.21 21.83 3.44
N VAL A 56 16.69 20.65 3.79
CA VAL A 56 16.77 19.43 2.96
C VAL A 56 15.38 18.98 2.52
N HIS A 57 14.38 19.09 3.39
CA HIS A 57 13.04 18.55 3.13
C HIS A 57 12.03 19.58 2.60
N LEU A 58 12.31 20.88 2.71
CA LEU A 58 11.43 21.89 2.12
C LEU A 58 11.92 22.24 0.71
N ALA A 59 10.96 22.38 -0.21
CA ALA A 59 11.22 22.86 -1.55
C ALA A 59 11.85 24.27 -1.47
N LYS A 60 12.99 24.45 -2.14
CA LYS A 60 13.69 25.75 -2.25
C LYS A 60 13.36 26.53 -3.52
N GLY A 61 12.45 26.00 -4.35
CA GLY A 61 12.12 26.53 -5.66
C GLY A 61 10.63 26.77 -5.84
N TYR A 62 10.21 26.91 -7.10
CA TYR A 62 8.80 27.09 -7.45
C TYR A 62 7.95 25.90 -6.99
N GLY A 63 6.92 26.21 -6.22
CA GLY A 63 5.88 25.24 -5.87
C GLY A 63 4.88 25.08 -7.01
N ILE A 64 4.29 23.90 -7.10
CA ILE A 64 3.15 23.65 -7.99
C ILE A 64 1.89 24.10 -7.26
N ALA A 65 1.00 24.82 -7.94
CA ALA A 65 -0.30 25.16 -7.38
C ALA A 65 -1.09 23.87 -7.06
N SER A 66 -1.59 23.77 -5.83
CA SER A 66 -2.29 22.57 -5.35
C SER A 66 -3.49 22.21 -6.23
N ASP A 67 -4.21 23.22 -6.74
CA ASP A 67 -5.39 23.02 -7.60
C ASP A 67 -5.00 22.41 -8.94
N TYR A 68 -3.89 22.89 -9.53
CA TYR A 68 -3.36 22.35 -10.78
C TYR A 68 -2.88 20.90 -10.61
N PHE A 69 -2.14 20.63 -9.53
CA PHE A 69 -1.72 19.27 -9.20
C PHE A 69 -2.92 18.34 -9.00
N SER A 70 -3.95 18.81 -8.30
CA SER A 70 -5.18 18.05 -8.07
C SER A 70 -5.91 17.71 -9.38
N GLU A 71 -5.99 18.67 -10.31
CA GLU A 71 -6.60 18.44 -11.63
C GLU A 71 -5.76 17.44 -12.45
N ALA A 72 -4.43 17.54 -12.42
CA ALA A 72 -3.54 16.59 -13.08
C ALA A 72 -3.73 15.16 -12.53
N LEU A 73 -3.77 14.99 -11.21
CA LEU A 73 -4.07 13.71 -10.58
C LEU A 73 -5.46 13.19 -10.96
N HIS A 74 -6.47 14.07 -11.02
CA HIS A 74 -7.83 13.71 -11.43
C HIS A 74 -7.87 13.22 -12.88
N SER A 75 -7.15 13.88 -13.79
CA SER A 75 -7.01 13.46 -15.18
C SER A 75 -6.32 12.09 -15.30
N MET A 76 -5.18 11.91 -14.63
CA MET A 76 -4.43 10.64 -14.61
C MET A 76 -5.22 9.47 -14.00
N ARG A 77 -6.23 9.75 -13.16
CA ARG A 77 -7.11 8.73 -12.59
C ARG A 77 -8.02 8.07 -13.63
N LYS A 78 -8.32 8.75 -14.75
CA LYS A 78 -9.23 8.26 -15.81
C LYS A 78 -8.61 7.12 -16.62
N VAL A 79 -7.30 7.13 -16.79
CA VAL A 79 -6.55 6.10 -17.53
C VAL A 79 -6.16 4.98 -16.54
N SER A 80 -6.05 3.72 -16.98
CA SER A 80 -5.56 2.63 -16.15
C SER A 80 -4.38 1.94 -16.83
N LEU A 81 -3.22 1.91 -16.17
CA LEU A 81 -2.03 1.21 -16.67
C LEU A 81 -1.97 -0.23 -16.17
N ALA A 82 -2.98 -0.70 -15.43
CA ALA A 82 -2.98 -2.04 -14.83
C ALA A 82 -2.82 -3.17 -15.86
N SER A 83 -3.39 -3.01 -17.06
CA SER A 83 -3.22 -3.98 -18.15
C SER A 83 -1.82 -3.94 -18.76
N GLU A 84 -1.22 -2.75 -18.84
CA GLU A 84 0.11 -2.58 -19.42
C GLU A 84 1.16 -3.15 -18.47
N VAL A 85 1.10 -2.77 -17.19
CA VAL A 85 1.94 -3.32 -16.13
C VAL A 85 1.85 -4.85 -16.08
N GLY A 86 0.65 -5.41 -16.23
CA GLY A 86 0.44 -6.85 -16.25
C GLY A 86 1.16 -7.60 -17.36
N LYS A 87 1.62 -6.94 -18.42
CA LYS A 87 2.44 -7.57 -19.48
C LYS A 87 3.90 -7.72 -19.04
N HIS A 88 4.37 -6.85 -18.16
CA HIS A 88 5.76 -6.72 -17.73
C HIS A 88 6.07 -7.45 -16.42
N VAL A 89 5.07 -8.03 -15.74
CA VAL A 89 5.25 -8.75 -14.48
C VAL A 89 4.74 -10.19 -14.53
N GLU A 90 5.43 -11.07 -13.82
CA GLU A 90 5.06 -12.46 -13.56
C GLU A 90 4.83 -12.65 -12.07
N PHE A 91 3.72 -13.32 -11.75
CA PHE A 91 3.28 -13.61 -10.39
C PHE A 91 3.59 -15.07 -10.03
N SER A 92 3.89 -15.32 -8.75
CA SER A 92 4.08 -16.68 -8.24
C SER A 92 2.75 -17.41 -8.00
N SER A 93 2.84 -18.73 -7.76
CA SER A 93 1.67 -19.62 -7.57
C SER A 93 0.75 -19.25 -6.41
N GLU A 94 1.27 -18.50 -5.45
CA GLU A 94 0.59 -18.10 -4.20
C GLU A 94 -0.36 -16.91 -4.40
N PHE A 95 -0.37 -16.30 -5.58
CA PHE A 95 -1.25 -15.16 -5.88
C PHE A 95 -2.69 -15.60 -6.07
N LYS A 96 -3.59 -15.01 -5.28
CA LYS A 96 -5.03 -15.04 -5.58
C LYS A 96 -5.35 -13.96 -6.63
N ILE A 97 -6.46 -14.12 -7.34
CA ILE A 97 -6.97 -13.14 -8.33
C ILE A 97 -7.08 -11.73 -7.73
N ARG A 98 -7.42 -11.62 -6.44
CA ARG A 98 -7.53 -10.35 -5.72
C ARG A 98 -6.15 -9.71 -5.48
N ASP A 99 -5.14 -10.51 -5.12
CA ASP A 99 -3.77 -10.05 -4.93
C ASP A 99 -3.18 -9.52 -6.23
N GLU A 100 -3.40 -10.25 -7.33
CA GLU A 100 -2.94 -9.84 -8.66
C GLU A 100 -3.57 -8.49 -9.07
N LYS A 101 -4.88 -8.35 -8.90
CA LYS A 101 -5.60 -7.11 -9.19
C LYS A 101 -5.14 -5.95 -8.30
N ALA A 102 -4.88 -6.23 -7.03
CA ALA A 102 -4.36 -5.24 -6.09
C ALA A 102 -2.97 -4.76 -6.50
N LEU A 103 -2.05 -5.67 -6.77
CA LEU A 103 -0.69 -5.34 -7.18
C LEU A 103 -0.69 -4.48 -8.45
N LYS A 104 -1.40 -4.92 -9.50
CA LYS A 104 -1.51 -4.19 -10.78
C LYS A 104 -2.06 -2.78 -10.59
N ARG A 105 -3.03 -2.58 -9.68
CA ARG A 105 -3.60 -1.27 -9.37
C ARG A 105 -2.65 -0.37 -8.61
N ILE A 106 -1.93 -0.91 -7.63
CA ILE A 106 -0.92 -0.16 -6.87
C ILE A 106 0.21 0.28 -7.80
N MET A 107 0.76 -0.65 -8.59
CA MET A 107 1.80 -0.35 -9.58
C MET A 107 1.32 0.68 -10.59
N SER A 108 0.10 0.56 -11.12
CA SER A 108 -0.46 1.56 -12.02
C SER A 108 -0.58 2.95 -11.38
N GLY A 109 -0.81 3.04 -10.07
CA GLY A 109 -0.84 4.31 -9.36
C GLY A 109 0.57 4.88 -9.17
N LEU A 110 1.51 4.05 -8.72
CA LEU A 110 2.91 4.42 -8.49
C LEU A 110 3.59 4.89 -9.78
N ILE A 111 3.40 4.19 -10.89
CA ILE A 111 4.01 4.56 -12.18
C ILE A 111 3.53 5.94 -12.62
N LYS A 112 2.25 6.26 -12.50
CA LYS A 112 1.75 7.59 -12.88
C LYS A 112 2.29 8.71 -12.00
N LEU A 113 2.58 8.42 -10.73
CA LEU A 113 3.12 9.39 -9.80
C LEU A 113 4.61 9.63 -10.01
N LEU A 114 5.37 8.57 -10.33
CA LEU A 114 6.83 8.60 -10.47
C LEU A 114 7.28 8.89 -11.90
N PHE A 115 6.56 8.35 -12.89
CA PHE A 115 6.85 8.38 -14.32
C PHE A 115 5.60 8.86 -15.10
N PRO A 116 5.21 10.14 -14.96
CA PRO A 116 4.01 10.68 -15.60
C PRO A 116 4.10 10.72 -17.15
N ASP A 117 5.32 10.62 -17.69
CA ASP A 117 5.62 10.51 -19.12
C ASP A 117 5.68 9.05 -19.62
N GLU A 118 5.39 8.08 -18.75
CA GLU A 118 5.38 6.64 -19.04
C GLU A 118 6.75 6.09 -19.49
N GLN A 119 7.83 6.82 -19.23
CA GLN A 119 9.20 6.34 -19.47
C GLN A 119 9.79 5.80 -18.17
N PHE A 120 10.04 4.50 -18.14
CA PHE A 120 10.71 3.82 -17.03
C PHE A 120 11.55 2.66 -17.57
N ASP A 121 12.63 2.34 -16.88
CA ASP A 121 13.43 1.15 -17.17
C ASP A 121 12.96 -0.09 -16.38
N ASN A 122 13.53 -1.25 -16.70
CA ASN A 122 13.19 -2.50 -16.00
C ASN A 122 13.61 -2.50 -14.52
N SER A 123 14.61 -1.69 -14.14
CA SER A 123 15.10 -1.57 -12.76
C SER A 123 14.13 -0.77 -11.90
N GLU A 124 13.64 0.34 -12.43
CA GLU A 124 12.62 1.20 -11.85
C GLU A 124 11.30 0.45 -11.73
N LEU A 125 10.89 -0.27 -12.78
CA LEU A 125 9.69 -1.10 -12.73
C LEU A 125 9.80 -2.18 -11.65
N LYS A 126 10.99 -2.76 -11.47
CA LYS A 126 11.26 -3.74 -10.39
C LYS A 126 11.11 -3.11 -9.02
N GLN A 127 11.66 -1.91 -8.78
CA GLN A 127 11.48 -1.19 -7.52
C GLN A 127 10.01 -0.89 -7.24
N VAL A 128 9.26 -0.47 -8.27
CA VAL A 128 7.81 -0.24 -8.14
C VAL A 128 7.06 -1.55 -7.80
N ALA A 129 7.43 -2.66 -8.43
CA ALA A 129 6.82 -3.96 -8.17
C ALA A 129 7.11 -4.45 -6.74
N GLU A 130 8.35 -4.31 -6.28
CA GLU A 130 8.77 -4.66 -4.91
C GLU A 130 8.02 -3.83 -3.87
N LEU A 131 7.92 -2.51 -4.08
CA LEU A 131 7.18 -1.63 -3.18
C LEU A 131 5.67 -1.97 -3.14
N ALA A 132 5.07 -2.23 -4.31
CA ALA A 132 3.68 -2.64 -4.41
C ALA A 132 3.43 -3.98 -3.70
N LEU A 133 4.39 -4.91 -3.81
CA LEU A 133 4.35 -6.22 -3.18
C LEU A 133 4.36 -6.09 -1.67
N GLU A 134 5.23 -5.23 -1.15
CA GLU A 134 5.36 -4.92 0.28
C GLU A 134 4.04 -4.39 0.86
N TYR A 135 3.35 -3.51 0.12
CA TYR A 135 2.06 -2.95 0.55
C TYR A 135 0.96 -4.00 0.57
N ARG A 136 0.91 -4.91 -0.42
CA ARG A 136 -0.09 -5.99 -0.45
C ARG A 136 0.23 -7.10 0.55
N GLN A 137 1.50 -7.43 0.75
CA GLN A 137 1.93 -8.45 1.72
C GLN A 137 1.48 -8.07 3.13
N ARG A 138 1.61 -6.79 3.54
CA ARG A 138 1.11 -6.33 4.84
C ARG A 138 -0.38 -6.57 5.04
N VAL A 139 -1.20 -6.31 4.01
CA VAL A 139 -2.65 -6.60 4.05
C VAL A 139 -2.89 -8.10 4.23
N ARG A 140 -2.12 -8.94 3.53
CA ARG A 140 -2.23 -10.39 3.62
C ARG A 140 -1.81 -10.93 4.99
N ASP A 141 -0.73 -10.41 5.55
CA ASP A 141 -0.26 -10.76 6.89
C ASP A 141 -1.32 -10.39 7.95
N TRP A 142 -2.05 -9.29 7.76
CA TRP A 142 -3.18 -8.94 8.60
C TRP A 142 -4.40 -9.85 8.40
N LEU A 143 -4.71 -10.23 7.16
CA LEU A 143 -5.78 -11.20 6.90
C LEU A 143 -5.49 -12.55 7.56
N HIS A 144 -4.23 -12.97 7.57
CA HIS A 144 -3.81 -14.17 8.29
C HIS A 144 -4.05 -14.05 9.79
N LYS A 145 -3.76 -12.89 10.41
CA LYS A 145 -4.05 -12.65 11.84
C LYS A 145 -5.55 -12.68 12.15
N LEU A 146 -6.38 -12.09 11.29
CA LEU A 146 -7.83 -12.01 11.48
C LEU A 146 -8.55 -13.34 11.22
N SER A 147 -8.15 -14.06 10.18
CA SER A 147 -8.76 -15.34 9.80
C SER A 147 -7.68 -16.34 9.34
N PRO A 148 -6.96 -16.97 10.30
CA PRO A 148 -5.87 -17.89 9.99
C PRO A 148 -6.30 -19.10 9.16
N GLY A 149 -7.57 -19.50 9.23
CA GLY A 149 -8.12 -20.66 8.51
C GLY A 149 -8.34 -20.42 7.01
N GLU A 150 -8.65 -19.19 6.60
CA GLU A 150 -8.91 -18.84 5.18
C GLU A 150 -7.65 -18.29 4.48
N PHE A 151 -6.74 -17.70 5.26
CA PHE A 151 -5.54 -17.05 4.77
C PHE A 151 -4.30 -17.71 5.38
N PRO A 152 -3.63 -18.64 4.67
CA PRO A 152 -2.36 -19.20 5.12
C PRO A 152 -1.22 -18.16 5.06
N PRO A 153 -0.15 -18.34 5.87
CA PRO A 153 1.02 -17.47 5.86
C PRO A 153 1.87 -17.72 4.62
N GLU A 154 1.43 -17.15 3.49
CA GLU A 154 2.14 -17.21 2.21
C GLU A 154 2.84 -15.89 1.93
N ARG A 155 4.05 -15.98 1.37
CA ARG A 155 4.79 -14.81 0.88
C ARG A 155 4.59 -14.69 -0.62
N LEU A 156 4.05 -13.55 -1.03
CA LEU A 156 3.92 -13.20 -2.44
C LEU A 156 5.30 -12.91 -3.02
N SER A 157 5.55 -13.32 -4.26
CA SER A 157 6.75 -12.92 -5.01
C SER A 157 6.41 -12.50 -6.44
N VAL A 158 7.03 -11.41 -6.89
CA VAL A 158 6.82 -10.85 -8.24
C VAL A 158 8.16 -10.80 -8.98
N LYS A 159 8.15 -11.13 -10.27
CA LYS A 159 9.30 -10.96 -11.17
C LYS A 159 8.94 -10.02 -12.30
N VAL A 160 9.85 -9.12 -12.64
CA VAL A 160 9.71 -8.27 -13.83
C VAL A 160 10.29 -9.03 -15.03
N ARG A 161 9.56 -9.05 -16.15
CA ARG A 161 10.05 -9.62 -17.41
C ARG A 161 11.13 -8.70 -17.97
N GLY A 162 12.31 -9.27 -18.20
CA GLY A 162 13.45 -8.60 -18.83
C GLY A 162 13.70 -9.14 -20.22
#